data_AF-A0A067DKR0-F1
#
_entry.id   AF-A0A067DKR0-F1
#
_cell.length_a   1.000
_cell.length_b   1.000
_cell.length_c   1.000
_cell.angle_alpha   90.00
_cell.angle_beta   90.00
_cell.angle_gamma   90.00
#
_symmetry.space_group_name_H-M   'P 1'
#
loop_
_entity.id
_entity.type
_entity.pdbx_description
1 polymer ?
#
loop_
_entity_poly.entity_id
_entity_poly.type
_entity_poly.pdbx_seq_one_letter_code
_entity_poly.pdbx_strand_id
1 'polypeptide(L)'
;VTRLYKGKEHVEVEFIVGPIPVDDGLGKEVVTHITSTLETNKTFYTDSNGRDFIKRIRDYRTDWDLEVNEPVAGNYYPINLGIYMQDVKKEFSLLVDRALGGSSIVDGEVELMLHRRLLLDDSRGVAEALNETDCVLDECKGLTVSIQGKYYFRIDTIGDGAKWRRTFGQEIYSPPLLAFTEEDGDSWRNSHVTTFSGIDSSYSLPDNVAIITLQELDDGKILLRLAHLYQLGEDNDLSKPTNVELKKLFPRKKIGKVTETSLSANQERTEMEKRDSSGK
;
A
#
# COMPACT_ATOMS: atom_id res chain seq x y z
N VAL A 1 1.13 -9.35 -18.16
CA VAL A 1 0.55 -8.40 -19.13
C VAL A 1 0.94 -6.99 -18.73
N THR A 2 1.52 -6.21 -19.64
CA THR A 2 1.93 -4.82 -19.37
C THR A 2 0.96 -3.88 -20.07
N ARG A 3 0.38 -2.93 -19.33
CA ARG A 3 -0.64 -1.99 -19.83
C ARG A 3 -0.26 -0.55 -19.51
N LEU A 4 -0.54 0.34 -20.47
CA LEU A 4 -0.51 1.79 -20.29
C LEU A 4 -1.89 2.33 -20.66
N TYR A 5 -2.69 2.69 -19.65
CA TYR A 5 -4.05 3.16 -19.87
C TYR A 5 -4.08 4.64 -20.29
N LYS A 6 -5.10 4.99 -21.10
CA LYS A 6 -5.31 6.38 -21.54
C LYS A 6 -5.50 7.30 -20.32
N GLY A 7 -4.68 8.34 -20.23
CA GLY A 7 -4.75 9.32 -19.14
C GLY A 7 -4.12 8.87 -17.82
N LYS A 8 -3.47 7.70 -17.78
CA LYS A 8 -2.65 7.27 -16.64
C LYS A 8 -1.17 7.44 -16.98
N GLU A 9 -0.42 8.06 -16.07
CA GLU A 9 1.00 8.35 -16.22
C GLU A 9 1.90 7.25 -15.60
N HIS A 10 1.37 6.04 -15.44
CA HIS A 10 2.10 4.91 -14.87
C HIS A 10 1.83 3.64 -15.68
N VAL A 11 2.76 2.69 -15.59
CA VAL A 11 2.62 1.38 -16.21
C VAL A 11 2.01 0.42 -15.20
N GLU A 12 0.95 -0.27 -15.60
CA GLU A 12 0.38 -1.40 -14.84
C GLU A 12 0.96 -2.69 -15.39
N VAL A 13 1.56 -3.51 -14.52
CA VAL A 13 1.96 -4.87 -14.86
C VAL A 13 1.12 -5.84 -14.06
N GLU A 14 0.30 -6.59 -14.77
CA GLU A 14 -0.41 -7.73 -14.22
C GLU A 14 0.45 -8.99 -14.38
N PHE A 15 0.74 -9.66 -13.28
CA PHE A 15 1.46 -10.93 -13.27
C PHE A 15 0.51 -12.07 -12.91
N ILE A 16 0.77 -13.23 -13.49
CA ILE A 16 0.08 -14.48 -13.23
C ILE A 16 1.20 -15.50 -13.01
N VAL A 17 1.43 -15.88 -11.76
CA VAL A 17 2.53 -16.78 -11.38
C VAL A 17 1.95 -18.05 -10.80
N GLY A 18 2.22 -19.18 -11.43
CA GLY A 18 1.81 -20.50 -10.97
C GLY A 18 1.17 -21.35 -12.08
N PRO A 19 1.18 -22.68 -11.95
CA PRO A 19 1.75 -23.44 -10.82
C PRO A 19 3.28 -23.48 -10.86
N ILE A 20 3.94 -23.31 -9.71
CA ILE A 20 5.40 -23.41 -9.59
C ILE A 20 5.79 -24.90 -9.62
N PRO A 21 6.56 -25.38 -10.62
CA PRO A 21 6.93 -26.79 -10.72
C PRO A 21 7.93 -27.16 -9.63
N VAL A 22 7.75 -28.32 -9.01
CA VAL A 22 8.63 -28.86 -7.95
C VAL A 22 8.95 -30.35 -8.17
N ASP A 23 8.69 -30.87 -9.37
CA ASP A 23 8.93 -32.27 -9.73
C ASP A 23 10.44 -32.62 -9.70
N ASP A 24 11.29 -31.60 -9.73
CA ASP A 24 12.74 -31.67 -9.57
C ASP A 24 13.20 -31.76 -8.10
N GLY A 25 12.28 -31.74 -7.14
CA GLY A 25 12.60 -31.76 -5.71
C GLY A 25 13.23 -30.46 -5.20
N LEU A 26 13.14 -29.36 -5.95
CA LEU A 26 13.68 -28.06 -5.58
C LEU A 26 12.57 -27.04 -5.31
N GLY A 27 12.58 -26.44 -4.12
CA GLY A 27 11.77 -25.27 -3.81
C GLY A 27 12.19 -24.05 -4.64
N LYS A 28 11.24 -23.20 -5.00
CA LYS A 28 11.47 -22.04 -5.88
C LYS A 28 10.76 -20.81 -5.34
N GLU A 29 11.47 -19.69 -5.41
CA GLU A 29 10.97 -18.36 -5.10
C GLU A 29 11.03 -17.54 -6.39
N VAL A 30 9.87 -17.08 -6.85
CA VAL A 30 9.73 -16.38 -8.12
C VAL A 30 9.77 -14.89 -7.86
N VAL A 31 10.74 -14.23 -8.49
CA VAL A 31 11.00 -12.79 -8.35
C VAL A 31 10.88 -12.10 -9.71
N THR A 32 10.41 -10.86 -9.71
CA THR A 32 10.52 -9.95 -10.86
C THR A 32 11.67 -8.99 -10.62
N HIS A 33 12.60 -8.90 -11.57
CA HIS A 33 13.69 -7.93 -11.55
C HIS A 33 13.37 -6.79 -12.51
N ILE A 34 13.49 -5.56 -12.02
CA ILE A 34 13.35 -4.35 -12.81
C ILE A 34 14.69 -3.61 -12.74
N THR A 35 15.47 -3.75 -13.79
CA THR A 35 16.80 -3.16 -13.90
C THR A 35 16.73 -1.84 -14.66
N SER A 36 17.43 -0.83 -14.15
CA SER A 36 17.58 0.49 -14.73
C SER A 36 19.04 0.94 -14.65
N THR A 37 19.38 2.04 -15.32
CA THR A 37 20.71 2.66 -15.24
C THR A 37 20.80 3.73 -14.16
N LEU A 38 19.91 3.72 -13.16
CA LEU A 38 19.92 4.70 -12.08
C LEU A 38 21.10 4.45 -11.13
N GLU A 39 21.83 5.51 -10.81
CA GLU A 39 22.94 5.46 -9.85
C GLU A 39 22.40 5.64 -8.43
N THR A 40 21.94 4.56 -7.82
CA THR A 40 21.24 4.57 -6.51
C THR A 40 22.17 4.51 -5.30
N ASN A 41 23.48 4.24 -5.51
CA ASN A 41 24.51 4.17 -4.48
C ASN A 41 24.06 3.35 -3.26
N LYS A 42 23.67 2.09 -3.50
CA LYS A 42 23.19 1.12 -2.50
C LYS A 42 21.92 1.53 -1.73
N THR A 43 21.27 2.62 -2.10
CA THR A 43 20.15 3.19 -1.35
C THR A 43 18.83 2.94 -2.06
N PHE A 44 17.84 2.50 -1.29
CA PHE A 44 16.46 2.36 -1.73
C PHE A 44 15.53 2.65 -0.55
N TYR A 45 14.24 2.83 -0.82
CA TYR A 45 13.26 3.24 0.18
C TYR A 45 12.07 2.30 0.15
N THR A 46 11.64 1.85 1.33
CA THR A 46 10.51 0.93 1.51
C THR A 46 9.55 1.49 2.52
N ASP A 47 8.26 1.24 2.34
CA ASP A 47 7.25 1.72 3.27
C ASP A 47 7.25 0.96 4.60
N SER A 48 6.75 1.62 5.64
CA SER A 48 6.44 1.04 6.95
C SER A 48 4.94 0.97 7.11
N ASN A 49 4.37 -0.22 6.94
CA ASN A 49 2.92 -0.48 7.02
C ASN A 49 2.08 0.46 6.13
N GLY A 50 2.57 0.81 4.95
CA GLY A 50 1.91 1.70 4.00
C GLY A 50 1.97 3.19 4.33
N ARG A 51 2.80 3.61 5.30
CA ARG A 51 2.93 5.00 5.74
C ARG A 51 4.31 5.57 5.42
N ASP A 52 5.18 5.63 6.41
CA ASP A 52 6.49 6.27 6.30
C ASP A 52 7.42 5.47 5.40
N PHE A 53 8.14 6.16 4.52
CA PHE A 53 9.20 5.57 3.71
C PHE A 53 10.51 5.62 4.46
N ILE A 54 11.07 4.45 4.75
CA ILE A 54 12.32 4.30 5.48
C ILE A 54 13.45 4.08 4.47
N LYS A 55 14.51 4.86 4.63
CA LYS A 55 15.76 4.68 3.87
C LYS A 55 16.42 3.37 4.25
N ARG A 56 16.66 2.51 3.26
CA ARG A 56 17.40 1.25 3.36
C ARG A 56 18.72 1.38 2.62
N ILE A 57 19.78 0.85 3.22
CA ILE A 57 21.12 0.79 2.63
C ILE A 57 21.50 -0.68 2.60
N ARG A 58 21.83 -1.17 1.40
CA ARG A 58 22.24 -2.56 1.19
C ARG A 58 23.47 -2.90 2.04
N ASP A 59 23.43 -4.05 2.72
CA ASP A 59 24.47 -4.59 3.60
C ASP A 59 24.86 -3.66 4.77
N TYR A 60 23.92 -2.86 5.25
CA TYR A 60 24.16 -1.91 6.34
C TYR A 60 23.07 -1.95 7.41
N ARG A 61 23.48 -1.72 8.67
CA ARG A 61 22.60 -1.55 9.84
C ARG A 61 23.05 -0.34 10.64
N THR A 62 22.09 0.40 11.18
CA THR A 62 22.37 1.62 11.96
C THR A 62 22.83 1.32 13.38
N ASP A 63 22.33 0.23 13.96
CA ASP A 63 22.41 -0.01 15.41
C ASP A 63 23.56 -0.95 15.79
N TRP A 64 24.14 -1.67 14.81
CA TRP A 64 25.28 -2.57 15.01
C TRP A 64 26.07 -2.79 13.71
N ASP A 65 27.31 -3.26 13.85
CA ASP A 65 28.15 -3.66 12.71
C ASP A 65 27.69 -5.01 12.16
N LEU A 66 27.17 -5.02 10.93
CA LEU A 66 26.61 -6.20 10.29
C LEU A 66 27.72 -7.07 9.67
N GLU A 67 27.83 -8.32 10.14
CA GLU A 67 28.52 -9.38 9.41
C GLU A 67 27.57 -9.97 8.35
N VAL A 68 27.92 -9.80 7.07
CA VAL A 68 27.07 -10.21 5.94
C VAL A 68 27.20 -11.71 5.72
N ASN A 69 26.27 -12.46 6.30
CA ASN A 69 26.14 -13.90 6.08
C ASN A 69 25.20 -14.24 4.91
N GLU A 70 24.16 -13.43 4.72
CA GLU A 70 23.11 -13.64 3.72
C GLU A 70 22.93 -12.36 2.88
N PRO A 71 23.64 -12.23 1.75
CA PRO A 71 23.69 -10.98 0.98
C PRO A 71 22.37 -10.66 0.26
N VAL A 72 21.51 -11.65 0.03
CA VAL A 72 20.19 -11.44 -0.60
C VAL A 72 19.12 -11.34 0.47
N ALA A 73 18.89 -12.41 1.24
CA ALA A 73 17.82 -12.47 2.23
C ALA A 73 17.95 -11.37 3.31
N GLY A 74 19.18 -10.98 3.68
CA GLY A 74 19.42 -9.90 4.63
C GLY A 74 18.99 -8.52 4.14
N ASN A 75 18.75 -8.34 2.84
CA ASN A 75 18.35 -7.07 2.24
C ASN A 75 16.88 -7.06 1.80
N TYR A 76 16.11 -8.11 2.06
CA TYR A 76 14.68 -8.13 1.80
C TYR A 76 13.91 -7.35 2.87
N TYR A 77 12.98 -6.50 2.43
CA TYR A 77 12.10 -5.74 3.31
C TYR A 77 10.63 -5.95 2.94
N PRO A 78 9.72 -5.88 3.92
CA PRO A 78 8.28 -5.93 3.64
C PRO A 78 7.84 -4.64 2.95
N ILE A 79 6.99 -4.79 1.95
CA ILE A 79 6.41 -3.68 1.17
C ILE A 79 4.89 -3.86 1.20
N ASN A 80 4.16 -2.84 1.66
CA ASN A 80 2.69 -2.83 1.66
C ASN A 80 2.12 -1.75 0.74
N LEU A 81 2.85 -0.65 0.56
CA LEU A 81 2.52 0.43 -0.37
C LEU A 81 3.45 0.38 -1.57
N GLY A 82 4.76 0.39 -1.34
CA GLY A 82 5.72 0.47 -2.42
C GLY A 82 7.18 0.57 -2.03
N ILE A 83 8.02 0.48 -3.06
CA ILE A 83 9.47 0.65 -3.02
C ILE A 83 9.84 1.71 -4.05
N TYR A 84 10.78 2.58 -3.71
CA TYR A 84 11.32 3.51 -4.68
C TYR A 84 12.83 3.65 -4.54
N MET A 85 13.46 4.07 -5.63
CA MET A 85 14.87 4.38 -5.71
C MET A 85 15.06 5.69 -6.48
N GLN A 86 16.12 6.42 -6.19
CA GLN A 86 16.38 7.71 -6.81
C GLN A 86 17.87 7.87 -7.11
N ASP A 87 18.17 8.56 -8.20
CA ASP A 87 19.50 9.07 -8.50
C ASP A 87 19.55 10.60 -8.24
N VAL A 88 20.41 11.34 -8.92
CA VAL A 88 20.54 12.82 -8.78
C VAL A 88 19.51 13.59 -9.61
N LYS A 89 18.80 12.96 -10.55
CA LYS A 89 17.88 13.60 -11.51
C LYS A 89 16.47 13.00 -11.58
N LYS A 90 16.35 11.70 -11.31
CA LYS A 90 15.18 10.86 -11.55
C LYS A 90 14.90 9.99 -10.34
N GLU A 91 13.63 9.67 -10.19
CA GLU A 91 13.10 8.76 -9.20
C GLU A 91 12.32 7.66 -9.92
N PHE A 92 12.58 6.41 -9.56
CA PHE A 92 11.79 5.25 -9.98
C PHE A 92 10.98 4.77 -8.80
N SER A 93 9.66 4.79 -8.95
CA SER A 93 8.73 4.38 -7.91
C SER A 93 7.93 3.18 -8.37
N LEU A 94 7.75 2.22 -7.46
CA LEU A 94 6.95 1.04 -7.66
C LEU A 94 5.95 0.90 -6.50
N LEU A 95 4.68 0.69 -6.83
CA LEU A 95 3.60 0.40 -5.91
C LEU A 95 3.08 -1.03 -6.10
N VAL A 96 2.64 -1.64 -5.01
CA VAL A 96 2.16 -3.03 -4.96
C VAL A 96 0.66 -3.08 -4.64
N ASP A 97 -0.03 -4.11 -5.10
CA ASP A 97 -1.44 -4.37 -4.77
C ASP A 97 -1.63 -5.13 -3.44
N ARG A 98 -0.55 -5.70 -2.89
CA ARG A 98 -0.56 -6.54 -1.69
C ARG A 98 0.80 -6.51 -0.99
N ALA A 99 0.84 -7.07 0.22
CA ALA A 99 2.09 -7.27 0.94
C ALA A 99 3.03 -8.21 0.18
N LEU A 100 4.20 -7.72 -0.22
CA LEU A 100 5.24 -8.48 -0.91
C LEU A 100 6.61 -8.22 -0.26
N GLY A 101 7.54 -9.14 -0.46
CA GLY A 101 8.95 -8.90 -0.14
C GLY A 101 9.62 -8.22 -1.34
N GLY A 102 10.42 -7.20 -1.08
CA GLY A 102 11.24 -6.60 -2.14
C GLY A 102 12.55 -6.05 -1.64
N SER A 103 13.46 -5.83 -2.60
CA SER A 103 14.83 -5.41 -2.33
C SER A 103 15.43 -4.66 -3.52
N SER A 104 16.64 -4.17 -3.33
CA SER A 104 17.54 -3.66 -4.36
C SER A 104 18.91 -4.29 -4.14
N ILE A 105 19.15 -5.43 -4.80
CA ILE A 105 20.38 -6.23 -4.62
C ILE A 105 21.55 -5.66 -5.44
N VAL A 106 21.26 -4.96 -6.53
CA VAL A 106 22.23 -4.27 -7.39
C VAL A 106 21.78 -2.82 -7.57
N ASP A 107 22.74 -1.91 -7.75
CA ASP A 107 22.41 -0.50 -8.00
C ASP A 107 21.61 -0.35 -9.29
N GLY A 108 20.56 0.47 -9.23
CA GLY A 108 19.61 0.65 -10.33
C GLY A 108 18.61 -0.50 -10.51
N GLU A 109 18.62 -1.52 -9.64
CA GLU A 109 17.68 -2.65 -9.70
C GLU A 109 16.70 -2.64 -8.53
N VAL A 110 15.45 -2.97 -8.83
CA VAL A 110 14.43 -3.30 -7.82
C VAL A 110 13.91 -4.71 -8.12
N GLU A 111 13.83 -5.53 -7.09
CA GLU A 111 13.24 -6.86 -7.17
C GLU A 111 12.04 -6.99 -6.23
N LEU A 112 11.02 -7.74 -6.69
CA LEU A 112 9.85 -8.13 -5.89
C LEU A 112 9.66 -9.62 -5.98
N MET A 113 9.49 -10.25 -4.83
CA MET A 113 9.15 -11.66 -4.72
C MET A 113 7.63 -11.83 -4.83
N LEU A 114 7.20 -12.46 -5.92
CA LEU A 114 5.79 -12.57 -6.30
C LEU A 114 5.12 -13.81 -5.71
N HIS A 115 5.84 -14.93 -5.66
CA HIS A 115 5.32 -16.19 -5.15
C HIS A 115 6.47 -17.12 -4.72
N ARG A 116 6.19 -18.03 -3.80
CA ARG A 116 7.16 -19.01 -3.28
C ARG A 116 6.48 -20.37 -3.13
N ARG A 117 7.25 -21.42 -3.38
CA ARG A 117 6.87 -22.79 -3.08
C ARG A 117 8.08 -23.54 -2.54
N LEU A 118 8.04 -23.94 -1.27
CA LEU A 118 9.12 -24.58 -0.54
C LEU A 118 8.74 -26.01 -0.18
N LEU A 119 9.72 -26.92 -0.20
CA LEU A 119 9.51 -28.35 0.08
C LEU A 119 9.96 -28.77 1.49
N LEU A 120 10.58 -27.86 2.24
CA LEU A 120 11.10 -28.09 3.58
C LEU A 120 10.49 -27.09 4.55
N ASP A 121 10.25 -27.54 5.78
CA ASP A 121 9.85 -26.72 6.92
C ASP A 121 11.08 -25.96 7.47
N ASP A 122 10.84 -24.76 8.00
CA ASP A 122 11.90 -23.89 8.53
C ASP A 122 12.22 -24.13 10.02
N SER A 123 11.55 -25.12 10.63
CA SER A 123 11.67 -25.47 12.06
C SER A 123 11.38 -24.30 12.98
N ARG A 124 10.38 -23.45 12.65
CA ARG A 124 9.90 -22.34 13.50
C ARG A 124 8.55 -22.61 14.16
N GLY A 125 7.99 -23.81 14.01
CA GLY A 125 6.88 -24.32 14.81
C GLY A 125 5.59 -24.60 14.05
N VAL A 126 5.50 -24.22 12.77
CA VAL A 126 4.34 -24.56 11.92
C VAL A 126 4.36 -26.04 11.53
N ALA A 127 5.56 -26.63 11.39
CA ALA A 127 5.77 -28.05 11.07
C ALA A 127 5.21 -28.49 9.70
N GLU A 128 5.07 -27.53 8.78
CA GLU A 128 4.60 -27.74 7.42
C GLU A 128 5.47 -26.90 6.46
N ALA A 129 5.83 -27.48 5.32
CA ALA A 129 6.49 -26.73 4.26
C ALA A 129 5.48 -25.80 3.57
N LEU A 130 5.96 -24.65 3.06
CA LEU A 130 5.15 -23.73 2.25
C LEU A 130 4.89 -24.33 0.85
N ASN A 131 4.04 -25.35 0.78
CA ASN A 131 3.72 -26.12 -0.42
C ASN A 131 2.21 -26.09 -0.70
N GLU A 132 1.70 -24.90 -1.00
CA GLU A 132 0.29 -24.72 -1.31
C GLU A 132 -0.11 -25.50 -2.58
N THR A 133 -1.16 -26.30 -2.47
CA THR A 133 -1.70 -27.12 -3.57
C THR A 133 -3.20 -26.87 -3.71
N ASP A 134 -3.68 -26.93 -4.94
CA ASP A 134 -5.10 -26.91 -5.27
C ASP A 134 -5.47 -28.27 -5.87
N CYS A 135 -6.49 -28.91 -5.31
CA CYS A 135 -6.89 -30.27 -5.66
C CYS A 135 -8.27 -30.22 -6.30
N VAL A 136 -8.34 -30.58 -7.59
CA VAL A 136 -9.61 -30.76 -8.29
C VAL A 136 -9.72 -32.23 -8.66
N LEU A 137 -10.77 -32.89 -8.16
CA LEU A 137 -10.92 -34.35 -8.20
C LEU A 137 -9.75 -35.03 -7.45
N ASP A 138 -9.09 -36.02 -8.06
CA ASP A 138 -7.96 -36.78 -7.50
C ASP A 138 -6.59 -36.23 -7.91
N GLU A 139 -6.54 -35.11 -8.64
CA GLU A 139 -5.29 -34.45 -9.05
C GLU A 139 -5.03 -33.21 -8.19
N CYS A 140 -4.04 -33.30 -7.31
CA CYS A 140 -3.49 -32.15 -6.60
C CYS A 140 -2.32 -31.56 -7.39
N LYS A 141 -2.47 -30.31 -7.83
CA LYS A 141 -1.38 -29.54 -8.46
C LYS A 141 -0.95 -28.45 -7.49
N GLY A 142 0.26 -27.91 -7.66
CA GLY A 142 0.62 -26.66 -6.97
C GLY A 142 -0.44 -25.59 -7.25
N LEU A 143 -0.65 -24.66 -6.31
CA LEU A 143 -1.73 -23.66 -6.37
C LEU A 143 -2.00 -23.22 -7.83
N THR A 144 -3.07 -23.79 -8.41
CA THR A 144 -3.40 -23.67 -9.84
C THR A 144 -4.21 -22.41 -10.09
N VAL A 145 -4.79 -21.84 -9.03
CA VAL A 145 -5.11 -20.42 -8.95
C VAL A 145 -3.79 -19.66 -8.96
N SER A 146 -3.22 -19.47 -10.15
CA SER A 146 -2.04 -18.64 -10.35
C SER A 146 -2.24 -17.34 -9.58
N ILE A 147 -1.27 -16.95 -8.75
CA ILE A 147 -1.35 -15.68 -8.05
C ILE A 147 -1.41 -14.60 -9.11
N GLN A 148 -2.61 -14.05 -9.29
CA GLN A 148 -2.87 -12.90 -10.14
C GLN A 148 -2.73 -11.67 -9.27
N GLY A 149 -1.79 -10.82 -9.62
CA GLY A 149 -1.58 -9.56 -8.93
C GLY A 149 -1.10 -8.48 -9.88
N LYS A 150 -1.03 -7.28 -9.37
CA LYS A 150 -0.60 -6.10 -10.11
C LYS A 150 0.45 -5.34 -9.33
N TYR A 151 1.48 -4.89 -10.03
CA TYR A 151 2.33 -3.83 -9.56
C TYR A 151 2.34 -2.69 -10.58
N TYR A 152 2.59 -1.50 -10.08
CA TYR A 152 2.53 -0.28 -10.85
C TYR A 152 3.84 0.44 -10.72
N PHE A 153 4.42 0.90 -11.81
CA PHE A 153 5.64 1.68 -11.73
C PHE A 153 5.57 2.95 -12.57
N ARG A 154 6.32 3.95 -12.12
CA ARG A 154 6.42 5.26 -12.73
C ARG A 154 7.83 5.80 -12.55
N ILE A 155 8.27 6.58 -13.53
CA ILE A 155 9.55 7.30 -13.51
C ILE A 155 9.23 8.78 -13.46
N ASP A 156 9.74 9.47 -12.45
CA ASP A 156 9.50 10.88 -12.20
C ASP A 156 10.81 11.65 -12.07
N THR A 157 10.72 12.97 -12.15
CA THR A 157 11.76 13.88 -11.69
C THR A 157 11.78 13.92 -10.16
N ILE A 158 12.93 14.25 -9.58
CA ILE A 158 13.06 14.33 -8.11
C ILE A 158 12.08 15.36 -7.56
N GLY A 159 11.29 14.91 -6.58
CA GLY A 159 10.26 15.72 -5.90
C GLY A 159 8.85 15.45 -6.38
N ASP A 160 8.65 14.97 -7.61
CA ASP A 160 7.30 14.79 -8.17
C ASP A 160 6.69 13.41 -7.88
N GLY A 161 7.53 12.39 -7.69
CA GLY A 161 7.04 11.02 -7.51
C GLY A 161 6.35 10.77 -6.17
N ALA A 162 6.63 11.58 -5.15
CA ALA A 162 5.92 11.53 -3.86
C ALA A 162 4.40 11.71 -4.04
N LYS A 163 4.00 12.71 -4.84
CA LYS A 163 2.59 12.97 -5.11
C LYS A 163 1.90 11.78 -5.76
N TRP A 164 2.55 11.15 -6.74
CA TRP A 164 2.03 9.96 -7.39
C TRP A 164 1.92 8.78 -6.41
N ARG A 165 2.96 8.51 -5.62
CA ARG A 165 2.97 7.39 -4.66
C ARG A 165 1.81 7.49 -3.67
N ARG A 166 1.56 8.69 -3.11
CA ARG A 166 0.49 8.90 -2.12
C ARG A 166 -0.91 8.86 -2.72
N THR A 167 -1.11 9.61 -3.82
CA THR A 167 -2.43 9.69 -4.47
C THR A 167 -2.83 8.34 -5.04
N PHE A 168 -1.95 7.73 -5.84
CA PHE A 168 -2.26 6.48 -6.51
C PHE A 168 -2.24 5.29 -5.55
N GLY A 169 -1.40 5.32 -4.51
CA GLY A 169 -1.45 4.34 -3.42
C GLY A 169 -2.82 4.28 -2.75
N GLN A 170 -3.47 5.43 -2.53
CA GLN A 170 -4.82 5.48 -1.98
C GLN A 170 -5.88 4.98 -2.98
N GLU A 171 -5.72 5.26 -4.28
CA GLU A 171 -6.59 4.70 -5.34
C GLU A 171 -6.50 3.17 -5.39
N ILE A 172 -5.30 2.59 -5.22
CA ILE A 172 -5.10 1.12 -5.15
C ILE A 172 -5.79 0.55 -3.91
N TYR A 173 -5.63 1.20 -2.74
CA TYR A 173 -6.22 0.73 -1.49
C TYR A 173 -7.76 0.83 -1.48
N SER A 174 -8.34 1.80 -2.19
CA SER A 174 -9.78 2.06 -2.21
C SER A 174 -10.30 2.20 -3.64
N PRO A 175 -10.40 1.08 -4.39
CA PRO A 175 -10.90 1.12 -5.76
C PRO A 175 -12.41 1.42 -5.80
N PRO A 176 -12.94 1.89 -6.95
CA PRO A 176 -14.38 2.05 -7.14
C PRO A 176 -15.13 0.73 -6.93
N LEU A 177 -16.22 0.78 -6.17
CA LEU A 177 -17.13 -0.35 -5.99
C LEU A 177 -18.14 -0.37 -7.13
N LEU A 178 -18.19 -1.48 -7.86
CA LEU A 178 -19.15 -1.69 -8.93
C LEU A 178 -20.32 -2.55 -8.42
N ALA A 179 -21.55 -2.06 -8.61
CA ALA A 179 -22.78 -2.80 -8.33
C ALA A 179 -23.57 -2.94 -9.63
N PHE A 180 -24.06 -4.14 -9.91
CA PHE A 180 -24.77 -4.47 -11.14
C PHE A 180 -26.20 -4.93 -10.80
N THR A 181 -27.17 -4.46 -11.58
CA THR A 181 -28.58 -4.86 -11.52
C THR A 181 -29.13 -4.96 -12.95
N GLU A 182 -30.14 -5.79 -13.16
CA GLU A 182 -30.81 -5.97 -14.45
C GLU A 182 -32.22 -5.38 -14.38
N GLU A 183 -32.43 -4.26 -15.05
CA GLU A 183 -33.69 -3.51 -15.09
C GLU A 183 -33.81 -2.78 -16.44
N ASP A 184 -35.03 -2.43 -16.84
CA ASP A 184 -35.24 -1.58 -18.02
C ASP A 184 -34.67 -0.16 -17.79
N GLY A 185 -33.93 0.37 -18.76
CA GLY A 185 -33.11 1.57 -18.57
C GLY A 185 -33.91 2.83 -18.23
N ASP A 186 -35.13 2.93 -18.76
CA ASP A 186 -36.04 4.05 -18.53
C ASP A 186 -36.78 3.92 -17.19
N SER A 187 -37.10 2.70 -16.74
CA SER A 187 -37.75 2.48 -15.43
C SER A 187 -36.80 2.78 -14.26
N TRP A 188 -35.51 2.43 -14.40
CA TRP A 188 -34.50 2.64 -13.36
C TRP A 188 -34.20 4.12 -13.13
N ARG A 189 -33.96 4.89 -14.18
CA ARG A 189 -33.63 6.34 -14.08
C ARG A 189 -34.78 7.15 -13.48
N ASN A 190 -36.03 6.73 -13.73
CA ASN A 190 -37.20 7.41 -13.21
C ASN A 190 -37.49 7.08 -11.74
N SER A 191 -36.97 5.96 -11.23
CA SER A 191 -37.20 5.50 -9.86
C SER A 191 -35.99 5.72 -8.93
N HIS A 192 -34.78 5.93 -9.46
CA HIS A 192 -33.55 6.00 -8.68
C HIS A 192 -32.74 7.28 -8.92
N VAL A 193 -32.07 7.73 -7.86
CA VAL A 193 -31.09 8.83 -7.94
C VAL A 193 -29.79 8.29 -8.54
N THR A 194 -29.38 8.82 -9.69
CA THR A 194 -28.21 8.35 -10.46
C THR A 194 -26.87 8.88 -9.96
N THR A 195 -26.88 9.89 -9.10
CA THR A 195 -25.66 10.50 -8.55
C THR A 195 -25.84 10.85 -7.08
N PHE A 196 -24.90 10.43 -6.24
CA PHE A 196 -24.90 10.76 -4.81
C PHE A 196 -23.53 11.27 -4.40
N SER A 197 -23.52 12.38 -3.65
CA SER A 197 -22.36 12.83 -2.87
C SER A 197 -22.77 12.91 -1.40
N GLY A 198 -21.94 12.31 -0.55
CA GLY A 198 -22.06 12.41 0.91
C GLY A 198 -21.52 13.73 1.46
N ILE A 199 -20.67 14.42 0.70
CA ILE A 199 -20.03 15.69 1.05
C ILE A 199 -20.67 16.85 0.29
N ASP A 200 -20.44 18.08 0.75
CA ASP A 200 -20.93 19.29 0.10
C ASP A 200 -20.39 19.38 -1.35
N SER A 201 -21.25 19.75 -2.31
CA SER A 201 -20.87 19.84 -3.72
C SER A 201 -19.77 20.85 -4.01
N SER A 202 -19.56 21.85 -3.14
CA SER A 202 -18.49 22.83 -3.27
C SER A 202 -17.22 22.43 -2.53
N TYR A 203 -17.13 21.22 -1.99
CA TYR A 203 -16.04 20.78 -1.13
C TYR A 203 -15.39 19.50 -1.62
N SER A 204 -14.07 19.49 -1.62
CA SER A 204 -13.24 18.29 -1.76
C SER A 204 -12.32 18.21 -0.55
N LEU A 205 -11.97 16.99 -0.15
CA LEU A 205 -10.90 16.81 0.81
C LEU A 205 -9.59 17.35 0.21
N PRO A 206 -8.71 17.95 1.03
CA PRO A 206 -7.36 18.28 0.59
C PRO A 206 -6.62 17.04 0.07
N ASP A 207 -5.84 17.18 -1.01
CA ASP A 207 -5.11 16.06 -1.65
C ASP A 207 -4.12 15.35 -0.72
N ASN A 208 -3.73 16.01 0.38
CA ASN A 208 -2.86 15.45 1.42
C ASN A 208 -3.60 14.73 2.56
N VAL A 209 -4.94 14.62 2.51
CA VAL A 209 -5.76 13.98 3.55
C VAL A 209 -6.64 12.87 2.99
N ALA A 210 -6.61 11.71 3.64
CA ALA A 210 -7.55 10.62 3.40
C ALA A 210 -8.44 10.34 4.62
N ILE A 211 -9.69 9.95 4.37
CA ILE A 211 -10.56 9.35 5.39
C ILE A 211 -10.21 7.87 5.46
N ILE A 212 -9.58 7.44 6.56
CA ILE A 212 -9.19 6.04 6.78
C ILE A 212 -10.20 5.27 7.62
N THR A 213 -11.12 5.96 8.29
CA THR A 213 -12.25 5.32 8.97
C THR A 213 -13.42 6.27 9.00
N LEU A 214 -14.59 5.76 8.60
CA LEU A 214 -15.88 6.37 8.85
C LEU A 214 -16.84 5.25 9.26
N GLN A 215 -17.20 5.21 10.53
CA GLN A 215 -17.99 4.10 11.11
C GLN A 215 -19.03 4.63 12.10
N GLU A 216 -20.24 4.10 12.04
CA GLU A 216 -21.27 4.30 13.07
C GLU A 216 -21.08 3.28 14.22
N LEU A 217 -21.13 3.76 15.45
CA LEU A 217 -21.01 2.97 16.68
C LEU A 217 -22.41 2.65 17.24
N ASP A 218 -22.49 1.67 18.16
CA ASP A 218 -23.75 1.16 18.72
C ASP A 218 -24.61 2.23 19.40
N ASP A 219 -24.00 3.29 19.92
CA ASP A 219 -24.68 4.41 20.57
C ASP A 219 -25.08 5.54 19.61
N GLY A 220 -24.97 5.29 18.30
CA GLY A 220 -25.26 6.26 17.23
C GLY A 220 -24.18 7.32 17.05
N LYS A 221 -23.04 7.21 17.73
CA LYS A 221 -21.87 8.09 17.49
C LYS A 221 -21.18 7.67 16.20
N ILE A 222 -20.47 8.61 15.59
CA ILE A 222 -19.68 8.38 14.38
C ILE A 222 -18.20 8.48 14.76
N LEU A 223 -17.45 7.41 14.48
CA LEU A 223 -16.01 7.38 14.52
C LEU A 223 -15.44 7.81 13.17
N LEU A 224 -14.71 8.92 13.16
CA LEU A 224 -14.02 9.46 12.00
C LEU A 224 -12.52 9.48 12.26
N ARG A 225 -11.73 8.94 11.33
CA ARG A 225 -10.27 9.07 11.32
C ARG A 225 -9.80 9.70 10.01
N LEU A 226 -9.04 10.77 10.14
CA LEU A 226 -8.40 11.49 9.04
C LEU A 226 -6.89 11.25 9.13
N ALA A 227 -6.26 10.91 8.01
CA ALA A 227 -4.82 10.71 7.93
C ALA A 227 -4.20 11.72 6.98
N HIS A 228 -3.15 12.40 7.44
CA HIS A 228 -2.25 13.13 6.55
C HIS A 228 -1.34 12.11 5.84
N LEU A 229 -1.33 12.12 4.51
CA LEU A 229 -0.66 11.08 3.72
C LEU A 229 0.86 11.29 3.57
N TYR A 230 1.32 12.53 3.69
CA TYR A 230 2.71 12.93 3.42
C TYR A 230 3.51 13.06 4.70
N GLN A 231 4.77 12.66 4.63
CA GLN A 231 5.78 12.95 5.65
C GLN A 231 6.29 14.40 5.55
N LEU A 232 7.01 14.84 6.58
CA LEU A 232 7.64 16.15 6.61
C LEU A 232 8.66 16.29 5.45
N GLY A 233 8.46 17.29 4.60
CA GLY A 233 9.38 17.58 3.49
C GLY A 233 9.36 16.56 2.34
N GLU A 234 8.38 15.66 2.30
CA GLU A 234 8.21 14.69 1.21
C GLU A 234 7.76 15.37 -0.10
N ASP A 235 6.92 16.40 0.01
CA ASP A 235 6.42 17.23 -1.08
C ASP A 235 6.42 18.71 -0.67
N ASN A 236 6.77 19.61 -1.59
CA ASN A 236 6.90 21.03 -1.27
C ASN A 236 5.58 21.71 -0.90
N ASP A 237 4.44 21.19 -1.36
CA ASP A 237 3.12 21.79 -1.16
C ASP A 237 2.21 20.92 -0.32
N LEU A 238 2.25 19.60 -0.50
CA LEU A 238 1.36 18.64 0.14
C LEU A 238 1.83 18.18 1.52
N SER A 239 3.11 18.38 1.87
CA SER A 239 3.63 18.14 3.22
C SER A 239 3.34 19.28 4.22
N LYS A 240 2.54 20.28 3.84
CA LYS A 240 2.21 21.44 4.68
C LYS A 240 0.96 21.20 5.53
N PRO A 241 0.79 21.89 6.68
CA PRO A 241 -0.43 21.83 7.48
C PRO A 241 -1.67 22.19 6.65
N THR A 242 -2.76 21.44 6.86
CA THR A 242 -4.02 21.59 6.14
C THR A 242 -5.21 21.52 7.10
N ASN A 243 -6.38 21.93 6.64
CA ASN A 243 -7.60 21.96 7.45
C ASN A 243 -8.73 21.19 6.75
N VAL A 244 -9.52 20.44 7.53
CA VAL A 244 -10.71 19.74 7.05
C VAL A 244 -11.97 20.37 7.65
N GLU A 245 -12.90 20.75 6.78
CA GLU A 245 -14.15 21.39 7.18
C GLU A 245 -15.23 20.34 7.47
N LEU A 246 -15.33 19.88 8.73
CA LEU A 246 -16.29 18.83 9.11
C LEU A 246 -17.76 19.17 8.79
N LYS A 247 -18.13 20.45 8.83
CA LYS A 247 -19.49 20.90 8.45
C LYS A 247 -19.79 20.65 6.97
N LYS A 248 -18.79 20.82 6.09
CA LYS A 248 -18.90 20.52 4.66
C LYS A 248 -18.74 19.03 4.36
N LEU A 249 -18.07 18.28 5.24
CA LEU A 249 -17.97 16.82 5.13
C LEU A 249 -19.31 16.14 5.45
N PHE A 250 -20.10 16.71 6.36
CA PHE A 250 -21.42 16.17 6.75
C PHE A 250 -22.55 17.20 6.55
N PRO A 251 -22.83 17.66 5.31
CA PRO A 251 -23.76 18.75 5.05
C PRO A 251 -25.22 18.41 5.43
N ARG A 252 -25.57 17.11 5.44
CA ARG A 252 -26.93 16.63 5.76
C ARG A 252 -27.13 16.31 7.24
N LYS A 253 -26.11 16.49 8.09
CA LYS A 253 -26.17 16.15 9.53
C LYS A 253 -25.76 17.37 10.37
N LYS A 254 -26.49 17.64 11.44
CA LYS A 254 -26.09 18.67 12.41
C LYS A 254 -25.14 18.06 13.43
N ILE A 255 -23.87 18.43 13.36
CA ILE A 255 -22.85 17.99 14.31
C ILE A 255 -23.14 18.63 15.68
N GLY A 256 -23.50 17.80 16.67
CA GLY A 256 -23.81 18.26 18.03
C GLY A 256 -22.57 18.45 18.90
N LYS A 257 -21.68 17.46 18.91
CA LYS A 257 -20.42 17.46 19.68
C LYS A 257 -19.34 16.77 18.85
N VAL A 258 -18.12 17.30 18.91
CA VAL A 258 -16.90 16.63 18.41
C VAL A 258 -16.01 16.41 19.62
N THR A 259 -15.41 15.23 19.73
CA THR A 259 -14.50 14.89 20.82
C THR A 259 -13.31 14.16 20.22
N GLU A 260 -12.12 14.71 20.43
CA GLU A 260 -10.89 14.08 19.97
C GLU A 260 -10.43 13.04 20.98
N THR A 261 -10.10 11.85 20.48
CA THR A 261 -9.76 10.68 21.29
C THR A 261 -8.41 10.09 20.86
N SER A 262 -7.92 9.12 21.62
CA SER A 262 -6.82 8.23 21.22
C SER A 262 -7.11 7.54 19.88
N LEU A 263 -6.07 6.98 19.23
CA LEU A 263 -6.21 6.26 17.96
C LEU A 263 -7.21 5.08 18.04
N SER A 264 -7.26 4.39 19.17
CA SER A 264 -8.20 3.31 19.46
C SER A 264 -9.57 3.79 19.98
N ALA A 265 -9.78 5.10 20.06
CA ALA A 265 -11.01 5.75 20.52
C ALA A 265 -11.45 5.38 21.95
N ASN A 266 -10.50 4.99 22.81
CA ASN A 266 -10.77 4.53 24.18
C ASN A 266 -10.49 5.58 25.27
N GLN A 267 -9.81 6.68 24.95
CA GLN A 267 -9.43 7.75 25.88
C GLN A 267 -9.61 9.11 25.22
N GLU A 268 -10.03 10.12 25.96
CA GLU A 268 -10.05 11.50 25.45
C GLU A 268 -8.62 12.05 25.34
N ARG A 269 -8.32 12.80 24.27
CA ARG A 269 -6.97 13.35 24.05
C ARG A 269 -6.50 14.25 25.21
N THR A 270 -7.42 15.01 25.77
CA THR A 270 -7.16 15.91 26.91
C THR A 270 -6.70 15.16 28.17
N GLU A 271 -7.14 13.91 28.36
CA GLU A 271 -6.71 13.06 29.47
C GLU A 271 -5.32 12.47 29.23
N MET A 272 -5.00 12.15 27.97
CA MET A 272 -3.67 11.67 27.57
C MET A 272 -2.61 12.75 27.79
N GLU A 273 -2.87 13.98 27.35
CA GLU A 273 -1.93 15.11 27.50
C GLU A 273 -1.63 15.42 28.97
N LYS A 274 -2.63 15.29 29.86
CA LYS A 274 -2.45 15.44 31.30
C LYS A 274 -1.53 14.36 31.88
N ARG A 275 -1.68 13.10 31.45
CA ARG A 275 -0.81 11.99 31.91
C ARG A 275 0.63 12.16 31.46
N ASP A 276 0.86 12.62 30.23
CA ASP A 276 2.22 12.94 29.75
C ASP A 276 2.85 14.10 30.52
N SER A 277 2.06 15.11 30.91
CA SER A 277 2.56 16.25 31.69
C SER A 277 2.83 15.96 33.17
N SER A 278 2.24 14.90 33.72
CA SER A 278 2.39 14.50 35.14
C SER A 278 3.42 13.38 35.35
N GLY A 279 4.00 12.85 34.27
CA GLY A 279 5.10 11.89 34.28
C GLY A 279 6.49 12.49 34.00
N LYS A 280 6.61 13.84 33.94
CA LYS A 280 7.87 14.58 33.87
C LYS A 280 8.18 15.30 35.18
#